data_AF-A0A2N5E1S4-F1
#
_entry.id   AF-A0A2N5E1S4-F1
#
_cell.length_a   1.000
_cell.length_b   1.000
_cell.length_c   1.000
_cell.angle_alpha   90.00
_cell.angle_beta   90.00
_cell.angle_gamma   90.00
#
_symmetry.space_group_name_H-M   'P 1'
#
loop_
_entity.id
_entity.type
_entity.pdbx_description
1 polymer ?
#
loop_
_entity_poly.entity_id
_entity_poly.type
_entity_poly.pdbx_seq_one_letter_code
_entity_poly.pdbx_strand_id
1 'polypeptide(L)'
;MSLHTPKEIASLAVQAGVAKSHASILNLLILGFMAGAFIATGFLLDLHVIGTLPPQWGSFGGLLGAAVFPVGLILTVLAGGELLTGNMMTLPIAWFSRQIRALAILRNWFWVTIANLLGSLAVAFFFGHMLGMTEGAFLAKTVSIAQAKVNADFLHAFISGIGCNWLVCLAVWLAFASKEMGGKVIGMWFPVMAFVAIGFQHVVANMFIIPAAIFAGALTWADYLPNFVAVFLGNAVGGAGFVGLIYFLAYRPGTEAPQVQR
;
A
#
# COMPACT_ATOMS: atom_id res chain seq x y z
N MET A 1 10.23 -15.66 22.94
CA MET A 1 8.97 -14.89 22.81
C MET A 1 8.65 -14.72 21.33
N SER A 2 7.44 -15.08 20.89
CA SER A 2 7.00 -15.03 19.48
C SER A 2 6.57 -13.63 19.02
N LEU A 3 6.58 -12.65 19.94
CA LEU A 3 6.20 -11.26 19.71
C LEU A 3 7.36 -10.30 20.04
N HIS A 4 7.53 -9.27 19.21
CA HIS A 4 8.36 -8.11 19.48
C HIS A 4 7.55 -7.04 20.22
N THR A 5 8.17 -6.43 21.22
CA THR A 5 7.65 -5.23 21.89
C THR A 5 7.59 -4.05 20.91
N PRO A 6 6.73 -3.03 21.16
CA PRO A 6 6.69 -1.83 20.32
C PRO A 6 8.05 -1.14 20.12
N LYS A 7 8.93 -1.20 21.12
CA LYS A 7 10.30 -0.67 21.05
C LYS A 7 11.18 -1.48 20.09
N GLU A 8 11.11 -2.81 20.15
CA GLU A 8 11.83 -3.68 19.21
C GLU A 8 11.31 -3.50 17.78
N ILE A 9 9.99 -3.33 17.59
CA ILE A 9 9.40 -3.04 16.28
C ILE A 9 9.95 -1.73 15.71
N ALA A 10 10.07 -0.68 16.53
CA ALA A 10 10.65 0.59 16.08
C ALA A 10 12.08 0.41 15.55
N SER A 11 12.91 -0.37 16.25
CA SER A 11 14.27 -0.72 15.80
C SER A 11 14.26 -1.51 14.50
N LEU A 12 13.36 -2.50 14.35
CA LEU A 12 13.22 -3.28 13.11
C LEU A 12 12.77 -2.41 11.93
N ALA A 13 11.84 -1.48 12.15
CA ALA A 13 11.38 -0.55 11.13
C ALA A 13 12.50 0.39 10.66
N VAL A 14 13.35 0.87 11.58
CA VAL A 14 14.56 1.65 11.24
C VAL A 14 15.54 0.82 10.43
N GLN A 15 15.84 -0.41 10.85
CA GLN A 15 16.75 -1.30 10.12
C GLN A 15 16.24 -1.59 8.71
N ALA A 16 14.94 -1.83 8.56
CA ALA A 16 14.30 -2.00 7.26
C ALA A 16 14.44 -0.74 6.39
N GLY A 17 14.26 0.45 6.96
CA GLY A 17 14.48 1.72 6.28
C GLY A 17 15.93 1.92 5.81
N VAL A 18 16.91 1.61 6.66
CA VAL A 18 18.33 1.65 6.31
C VAL A 18 18.62 0.71 5.14
N ALA A 19 18.21 -0.55 5.23
CA ALA A 19 18.42 -1.54 4.19
C ALA A 19 17.83 -1.09 2.84
N LYS A 20 16.59 -0.58 2.85
CA LYS A 20 15.90 -0.07 1.66
C LYS A 20 16.57 1.17 1.05
N SER A 21 17.23 2.00 1.86
CA SER A 21 17.95 3.17 1.38
C SER A 21 19.17 2.82 0.52
N HIS A 22 19.79 1.67 0.80
CA HIS A 22 20.98 1.15 0.12
C HIS A 22 20.64 0.20 -1.04
N ALA A 23 19.37 -0.15 -1.24
CA ALA A 23 18.96 -1.02 -2.34
C ALA A 23 19.37 -0.45 -3.71
N SER A 24 19.82 -1.32 -4.61
CA SER A 24 20.13 -0.96 -5.99
C SER A 24 18.87 -0.55 -6.74
N ILE A 25 19.00 0.31 -7.76
CA ILE A 25 17.84 0.75 -8.56
C ILE A 25 17.16 -0.45 -9.21
N LEU A 26 17.93 -1.42 -9.70
CA LEU A 26 17.41 -2.65 -10.30
C LEU A 26 16.53 -3.43 -9.30
N ASN A 27 16.97 -3.58 -8.05
CA ASN A 27 16.19 -4.27 -7.03
C ASN A 27 14.90 -3.50 -6.69
N LEU A 28 14.96 -2.16 -6.59
CA LEU A 28 13.78 -1.32 -6.38
C LEU A 28 12.77 -1.46 -7.52
N LEU A 29 13.24 -1.54 -8.77
CA LEU A 29 12.39 -1.71 -9.94
C LEU A 29 11.74 -3.10 -9.99
N ILE A 30 12.51 -4.18 -9.77
CA ILE A 30 12.00 -5.55 -9.81
C ILE A 30 11.01 -5.78 -8.67
N LEU A 31 11.42 -5.50 -7.43
CA LEU A 31 10.57 -5.73 -6.26
C LEU A 31 9.40 -4.74 -6.20
N GLY A 32 9.58 -3.52 -6.73
CA GLY A 32 8.51 -2.55 -6.85
C GLY A 32 7.48 -2.94 -7.89
N PHE A 33 7.90 -3.51 -9.03
CA PHE A 33 6.99 -4.06 -10.01
C PHE A 33 6.13 -5.17 -9.40
N MET A 34 6.77 -6.11 -8.68
CA MET A 34 6.05 -7.20 -8.00
C MET A 34 5.05 -6.68 -6.96
N ALA A 35 5.43 -5.71 -6.13
CA ALA A 35 4.53 -5.10 -5.15
C ALA A 35 3.32 -4.42 -5.81
N GLY A 36 3.53 -3.68 -6.90
CA GLY A 36 2.45 -3.06 -7.67
C GLY A 36 1.47 -4.10 -8.25
N ALA A 37 2.02 -5.19 -8.79
CA ALA A 37 1.23 -6.30 -9.30
C ALA A 37 0.46 -7.04 -8.18
N PHE A 38 1.06 -7.27 -7.02
CA PHE A 38 0.38 -7.93 -5.89
C PHE A 38 -0.78 -7.11 -5.35
N ILE A 39 -0.61 -5.79 -5.17
CA ILE A 39 -1.71 -4.91 -4.76
C ILE A 39 -2.82 -4.88 -5.80
N ALA A 40 -2.46 -4.82 -7.10
CA ALA A 40 -3.42 -4.86 -8.19
C ALA A 40 -4.20 -6.19 -8.22
N THR A 41 -3.54 -7.33 -8.01
CA THR A 41 -4.18 -8.64 -7.90
C THR A 41 -5.13 -8.73 -6.71
N GLY A 42 -4.76 -8.15 -5.56
CA GLY A 42 -5.67 -8.06 -4.40
C GLY A 42 -6.94 -7.26 -4.72
N PHE A 43 -6.80 -6.15 -5.45
CA PHE A 43 -7.95 -5.37 -5.90
C PHE A 43 -8.75 -6.10 -6.99
N LEU A 44 -8.10 -6.80 -7.91
CA LEU A 44 -8.79 -7.62 -8.91
C LEU A 44 -9.66 -8.69 -8.25
N LEU A 45 -9.15 -9.34 -7.20
CA LEU A 45 -9.90 -10.31 -6.41
C LEU A 45 -11.10 -9.67 -5.69
N ASP A 46 -10.91 -8.51 -5.04
CA ASP A 46 -11.98 -7.71 -4.45
C ASP A 46 -13.08 -7.41 -5.48
N LEU A 47 -12.71 -6.87 -6.66
CA LEU A 47 -13.64 -6.60 -7.77
C LEU A 47 -14.44 -7.84 -8.19
N HIS A 48 -13.82 -9.01 -8.23
CA HIS A 48 -14.52 -10.25 -8.62
C HIS A 48 -15.52 -10.69 -7.56
N VAL A 49 -15.13 -10.62 -6.29
CA VAL A 49 -16.03 -10.94 -5.19
C VAL A 49 -17.23 -10.01 -5.22
N ILE A 50 -17.03 -8.69 -5.27
CA ILE A 50 -18.14 -7.74 -5.20
C ILE A 50 -18.95 -7.67 -6.49
N GLY A 51 -18.34 -7.95 -7.64
CA GLY A 51 -18.99 -7.88 -8.95
C GLY A 51 -19.83 -9.10 -9.30
N THR A 52 -19.58 -10.25 -8.67
CA THR A 52 -20.37 -11.48 -8.86
C THR A 52 -21.45 -11.69 -7.80
N LEU A 53 -21.44 -10.91 -6.72
CA LEU A 53 -22.40 -11.07 -5.63
C LEU A 53 -23.80 -10.57 -6.02
N PRO A 54 -24.87 -11.27 -5.57
CA PRO A 54 -26.22 -10.83 -5.85
C PRO A 54 -26.51 -9.44 -5.23
N PRO A 55 -27.21 -8.52 -5.92
CA PRO A 55 -27.46 -7.16 -5.43
C PRO A 55 -28.12 -7.08 -4.05
N GLN A 56 -28.95 -8.07 -3.69
CA GLN A 56 -29.64 -8.14 -2.41
C GLN A 56 -28.70 -8.30 -1.19
N TRP A 57 -27.42 -8.61 -1.41
CA TRP A 57 -26.42 -8.69 -0.34
C TRP A 57 -25.98 -7.31 0.14
N GLY A 58 -26.26 -6.25 -0.63
CA GLY A 58 -26.06 -4.85 -0.21
C GLY A 58 -24.64 -4.59 0.32
N SER A 59 -24.54 -3.99 1.51
CA SER A 59 -23.28 -3.64 2.15
C SER A 59 -22.42 -4.85 2.54
N PHE A 60 -23.02 -6.04 2.68
CA PHE A 60 -22.26 -7.25 3.00
C PHE A 60 -21.29 -7.64 1.88
N GLY A 61 -21.63 -7.34 0.61
CA GLY A 61 -20.72 -7.54 -0.50
C GLY A 61 -19.44 -6.71 -0.38
N GLY A 62 -19.55 -5.44 0.02
CA GLY A 62 -18.40 -4.58 0.26
C GLY A 62 -17.49 -5.09 1.39
N LEU A 63 -18.07 -5.68 2.44
CA LEU A 63 -17.30 -6.31 3.51
C LEU A 63 -16.52 -7.55 3.02
N LEU A 64 -17.13 -8.39 2.19
CA LEU A 64 -16.47 -9.56 1.61
C LEU A 64 -15.32 -9.16 0.68
N GLY A 65 -15.54 -8.15 -0.16
CA GLY A 65 -14.49 -7.55 -1.00
C GLY A 65 -13.31 -7.02 -0.18
N ALA A 66 -13.62 -6.23 0.85
CA ALA A 66 -12.63 -5.71 1.79
C ALA A 66 -11.87 -6.82 2.54
N ALA A 67 -12.53 -7.96 2.83
CA ALA A 67 -11.91 -9.08 3.51
C ALA A 67 -10.90 -9.85 2.65
N VAL A 68 -11.04 -9.84 1.31
CA VAL A 68 -10.12 -10.55 0.41
C VAL A 68 -8.99 -9.68 -0.13
N PHE A 69 -9.17 -8.36 -0.16
CA PHE A 69 -8.14 -7.39 -0.57
C PHE A 69 -6.77 -7.55 0.13
N PRO A 70 -6.67 -7.89 1.44
CA PRO A 70 -5.40 -8.00 2.15
C PRO A 70 -4.37 -8.95 1.54
N VAL A 71 -4.79 -9.88 0.67
CA VAL A 71 -3.88 -10.78 -0.06
C VAL A 71 -2.74 -10.02 -0.75
N GLY A 72 -3.01 -8.82 -1.29
CA GLY A 72 -1.99 -8.02 -1.97
C GLY A 72 -0.85 -7.59 -1.05
N LEU A 73 -1.17 -7.10 0.16
CA LEU A 73 -0.13 -6.71 1.13
C LEU A 73 0.55 -7.94 1.74
N ILE A 74 -0.19 -9.02 1.98
CA ILE A 74 0.37 -10.29 2.49
C ILE A 74 1.44 -10.81 1.54
N LEU A 75 1.15 -10.88 0.24
CA LEU A 75 2.14 -11.27 -0.79
C LEU A 75 3.33 -10.32 -0.80
N THR A 76 3.07 -9.01 -0.76
CA THR A 76 4.14 -8.00 -0.79
C THR A 76 5.11 -8.13 0.38
N VAL A 77 4.62 -8.39 1.58
CA VAL A 77 5.45 -8.49 2.78
C VAL A 77 6.10 -9.87 2.93
N LEU A 78 5.40 -10.96 2.59
CA LEU A 78 5.88 -12.32 2.83
C LEU A 78 6.63 -12.93 1.64
N ALA A 79 6.17 -12.71 0.41
CA ALA A 79 6.87 -13.18 -0.80
C ALA A 79 8.02 -12.24 -1.19
N GLY A 80 7.96 -10.99 -0.73
CA GLY A 80 8.97 -9.97 -0.98
C GLY A 80 8.57 -9.04 -2.11
N GLY A 81 8.48 -7.75 -1.78
CA GLY A 81 8.18 -6.67 -2.71
C GLY A 81 8.50 -5.32 -2.06
N GLU A 82 8.72 -4.31 -2.90
CA GLU A 82 8.98 -2.94 -2.46
C GLU A 82 7.73 -2.09 -2.67
N LEU A 83 6.94 -1.92 -1.61
CA LEU A 83 5.72 -1.12 -1.65
C LEU A 83 5.98 0.32 -1.22
N LEU A 84 5.60 1.27 -2.07
CA LEU A 84 5.71 2.71 -1.82
C LEU A 84 5.12 3.11 -0.46
N THR A 85 3.90 2.67 -0.16
CA THR A 85 3.15 3.09 1.02
C THR A 85 3.75 2.58 2.32
N GLY A 86 4.31 1.36 2.33
CA GLY A 86 5.14 0.88 3.46
C GLY A 86 6.47 1.65 3.59
N ASN A 87 7.08 2.02 2.46
CA ASN A 87 8.32 2.80 2.43
C ASN A 87 8.10 4.26 2.88
N MET A 88 6.85 4.76 2.83
CA MET A 88 6.47 6.05 3.40
C MET A 88 6.50 6.06 4.94
N MET A 89 6.65 4.90 5.60
CA MET A 89 6.94 4.81 7.04
C MET A 89 8.40 4.44 7.32
N THR A 90 8.90 3.36 6.70
CA THR A 90 10.21 2.78 7.06
C THR A 90 11.39 3.71 6.76
N LEU A 91 11.33 4.48 5.66
CA LEU A 91 12.40 5.42 5.34
C LEU A 91 12.36 6.68 6.23
N PRO A 92 11.20 7.34 6.44
CA PRO A 92 11.12 8.44 7.39
C PRO A 92 11.55 8.08 8.81
N ILE A 93 11.15 6.92 9.36
CA ILE A 93 11.59 6.53 10.70
C ILE A 93 13.12 6.36 10.78
N ALA A 94 13.76 5.77 9.75
CA ALA A 94 15.22 5.68 9.68
C ALA A 94 15.90 7.04 9.53
N TRP A 95 15.28 7.97 8.81
CA TRP A 95 15.77 9.34 8.67
C TRP A 95 15.64 10.14 9.98
N PHE A 96 14.52 10.02 10.70
CA PHE A 96 14.35 10.63 12.03
C PHE A 96 15.38 10.09 13.03
N SER A 97 15.72 8.80 12.93
CA SER A 97 16.83 8.17 13.66
C SER A 97 18.23 8.58 13.18
N ARG A 98 18.33 9.48 12.19
CA ARG A 98 19.58 9.98 11.58
C ARG A 98 20.46 8.88 10.96
N GLN A 99 19.87 7.76 10.57
CA GLN A 99 20.60 6.64 9.96
C GLN A 99 20.72 6.76 8.43
N ILE A 100 19.88 7.59 7.80
CA ILE A 100 19.90 7.84 6.35
C ILE A 100 19.78 9.34 6.04
N ARG A 101 20.10 9.74 4.80
CA ARG A 101 19.90 11.10 4.31
C ARG A 101 18.48 11.29 3.78
N ALA A 102 17.92 12.50 3.89
CA ALA A 102 16.59 12.82 3.34
C ALA A 102 16.49 12.54 1.82
N LEU A 103 17.58 12.75 1.07
CA LEU A 103 17.62 12.45 -0.36
C LEU A 103 17.38 10.95 -0.67
N ALA A 104 17.72 10.05 0.26
CA ALA A 104 17.46 8.62 0.08
C ALA A 104 15.95 8.30 0.10
N ILE A 105 15.16 9.10 0.84
CA ILE A 105 13.68 8.99 0.85
C ILE A 105 13.16 9.31 -0.55
N LEU A 106 13.53 10.48 -1.09
CA LEU A 106 13.08 10.94 -2.40
C LEU A 106 13.50 9.98 -3.52
N ARG A 107 14.76 9.51 -3.49
CA ARG A 107 15.27 8.50 -4.43
C ARG A 107 14.43 7.23 -4.41
N ASN A 108 14.17 6.67 -3.23
CA ASN A 108 13.42 5.43 -3.12
C ASN A 108 11.97 5.62 -3.54
N TRP A 109 11.29 6.64 -3.01
CA TRP A 109 9.89 6.90 -3.33
C TRP A 109 9.70 7.11 -4.83
N PHE A 110 10.58 7.85 -5.49
CA PHE A 110 10.52 8.05 -6.94
C PHE A 110 10.57 6.71 -7.72
N TRP A 111 11.63 5.91 -7.50
CA TRP A 111 11.82 4.67 -8.26
C TRP A 111 10.74 3.62 -7.94
N VAL A 112 10.35 3.50 -6.67
CA VAL A 112 9.32 2.55 -6.23
C VAL A 112 7.94 2.98 -6.74
N THR A 113 7.65 4.28 -6.82
CA THR A 113 6.39 4.77 -7.42
C THR A 113 6.27 4.35 -8.88
N ILE A 114 7.33 4.55 -9.66
CA ILE A 114 7.37 4.15 -11.08
C ILE A 114 7.20 2.63 -11.19
N ALA A 115 7.93 1.87 -10.38
CA ALA A 115 7.88 0.41 -10.41
C ALA A 115 6.49 -0.12 -10.01
N ASN A 116 5.90 0.39 -8.92
CA ASN A 116 4.55 0.04 -8.47
C ASN A 116 3.52 0.37 -9.55
N LEU A 117 3.61 1.55 -10.17
CA LEU A 117 2.73 1.93 -11.29
C LEU A 117 2.85 0.93 -12.44
N LEU A 118 4.06 0.63 -12.90
CA LEU A 118 4.26 -0.33 -14.00
C LEU A 118 3.70 -1.73 -13.68
N GLY A 119 3.88 -2.21 -12.45
CA GLY A 119 3.30 -3.48 -11.99
C GLY A 119 1.77 -3.46 -11.98
N SER A 120 1.18 -2.38 -11.46
CA SER A 120 -0.28 -2.23 -11.44
C SER A 120 -0.87 -2.06 -12.83
N LEU A 121 -0.20 -1.33 -13.74
CA LEU A 121 -0.60 -1.19 -15.14
C LEU A 121 -0.52 -2.51 -15.89
N ALA A 122 0.51 -3.33 -15.63
CA ALA A 122 0.60 -4.66 -16.23
C ALA A 122 -0.62 -5.51 -15.86
N VAL A 123 -1.03 -5.53 -14.59
CA VAL A 123 -2.24 -6.26 -14.17
C VAL A 123 -3.51 -5.64 -14.74
N ALA A 124 -3.65 -4.31 -14.72
CA ALA A 124 -4.80 -3.61 -15.29
C ALA A 124 -4.96 -3.88 -16.79
N PHE A 125 -3.86 -3.93 -17.54
CA PHE A 125 -3.89 -4.17 -18.99
C PHE A 125 -4.03 -5.65 -19.31
N PHE A 126 -3.11 -6.51 -18.84
CA PHE A 126 -3.11 -7.91 -19.23
C PHE A 126 -4.27 -8.69 -18.61
N PHE A 127 -4.57 -8.50 -17.32
CA PHE A 127 -5.65 -9.25 -16.68
C PHE A 127 -6.97 -8.49 -16.81
N GLY A 128 -6.96 -7.18 -16.54
CA GLY A 128 -8.17 -6.37 -16.60
C GLY A 128 -8.74 -6.23 -18.01
N HIS A 129 -7.97 -5.64 -18.93
CA HIS A 129 -8.41 -5.32 -20.30
C HIS A 129 -8.33 -6.53 -21.25
N MET A 130 -7.15 -7.14 -21.43
CA MET A 130 -6.95 -8.21 -22.42
C MET A 130 -7.72 -9.50 -22.09
N LEU A 131 -7.79 -9.90 -20.81
CA LEU A 131 -8.61 -11.04 -20.38
C LEU A 131 -10.05 -10.63 -20.02
N GLY A 132 -10.38 -9.34 -20.07
CA GLY A 132 -11.72 -8.82 -19.77
C GLY A 132 -12.13 -8.92 -18.29
N MET A 133 -11.20 -9.16 -17.36
CA MET A 133 -11.50 -9.38 -15.94
C MET A 133 -11.91 -8.09 -15.20
N THR A 134 -11.71 -6.91 -15.77
CA THR A 134 -12.26 -5.64 -15.24
C THR A 134 -13.39 -5.08 -16.10
N GLU A 135 -13.76 -5.80 -17.15
CA GLU A 135 -14.73 -5.40 -18.16
C GLU A 135 -15.91 -6.39 -18.19
N GLY A 136 -16.75 -6.32 -19.22
CA GLY A 136 -17.94 -7.18 -19.35
C GLY A 136 -18.83 -7.10 -18.10
N ALA A 137 -18.99 -8.23 -17.41
CA ALA A 137 -19.79 -8.31 -16.18
C ALA A 137 -19.26 -7.43 -15.03
N PHE A 138 -17.96 -7.12 -15.01
CA PHE A 138 -17.31 -6.33 -13.96
C PHE A 138 -17.25 -4.83 -14.27
N LEU A 139 -17.48 -4.44 -15.54
CA LEU A 139 -17.27 -3.08 -16.04
C LEU A 139 -18.00 -2.02 -15.21
N ALA A 140 -19.28 -2.23 -14.93
CA ALA A 140 -20.09 -1.28 -14.18
C ALA A 140 -19.50 -0.99 -12.79
N LYS A 141 -18.94 -2.02 -12.14
CA LYS A 141 -18.33 -1.85 -10.81
C LYS A 141 -16.94 -1.22 -10.91
N THR A 142 -16.13 -1.62 -11.87
CA THR A 142 -14.82 -1.00 -12.17
C THR A 142 -14.97 0.50 -12.38
N VAL A 143 -15.88 0.91 -13.27
CA VAL A 143 -16.13 2.33 -13.58
C VAL A 143 -16.70 3.06 -12.38
N SER A 144 -17.68 2.48 -11.67
CA SER A 144 -18.26 3.10 -10.48
C SER A 144 -17.21 3.40 -9.39
N ILE A 145 -16.31 2.45 -9.11
CA ILE A 145 -15.25 2.65 -8.11
C ILE A 145 -14.22 3.67 -8.59
N ALA A 146 -13.79 3.59 -9.85
CA ALA A 146 -12.81 4.52 -10.41
C ALA A 146 -13.37 5.95 -10.44
N GLN A 147 -14.62 6.14 -10.86
CA GLN A 147 -15.30 7.43 -10.91
C GLN A 147 -15.43 8.05 -9.51
N ALA A 148 -15.82 7.26 -8.51
CA ALA A 148 -15.92 7.73 -7.13
C ALA A 148 -14.57 8.24 -6.59
N LYS A 149 -13.45 7.68 -7.04
CA LYS A 149 -12.10 8.10 -6.65
C LYS A 149 -11.70 9.41 -7.31
N VAL A 150 -11.87 9.54 -8.63
CA VAL A 150 -11.47 10.75 -9.38
C VAL A 150 -12.40 11.95 -9.13
N ASN A 151 -13.66 11.71 -8.76
CA ASN A 151 -14.62 12.77 -8.44
C ASN A 151 -14.43 13.36 -7.02
N ALA A 152 -13.64 12.71 -6.16
CA ALA A 152 -13.31 13.27 -4.86
C ALA A 152 -12.43 14.51 -5.07
N ASP A 153 -12.81 15.64 -4.46
CA ASP A 153 -11.97 16.83 -4.51
C ASP A 153 -10.61 16.59 -3.83
N PHE A 154 -9.68 17.51 -4.06
CA PHE A 154 -8.31 17.38 -3.58
C PHE A 154 -8.23 17.16 -2.06
N LEU A 155 -9.02 17.90 -1.27
CA LEU A 155 -8.96 17.82 0.19
C LEU A 155 -9.52 16.48 0.69
N HIS A 156 -10.64 16.03 0.13
CA HIS A 156 -11.23 14.73 0.46
C HIS A 156 -10.28 13.58 0.09
N ALA A 157 -9.70 13.60 -1.11
CA ALA A 157 -8.74 12.59 -1.55
C ALA A 157 -7.46 12.60 -0.70
N PHE A 158 -6.97 13.79 -0.32
CA PHE A 158 -5.81 13.95 0.55
C PHE A 158 -6.06 13.40 1.96
N ILE A 159 -7.13 13.79 2.64
CA ILE A 159 -7.46 13.29 3.99
C ILE A 159 -7.73 11.79 3.96
N SER A 160 -8.45 11.31 2.94
CA SER A 160 -8.67 9.89 2.71
C SER A 160 -7.35 9.13 2.54
N GLY A 161 -6.39 9.72 1.84
CA GLY A 161 -5.02 9.20 1.73
C GLY A 161 -4.28 9.11 3.07
N ILE A 162 -4.45 10.09 3.97
CA ILE A 162 -3.84 10.04 5.31
C ILE A 162 -4.37 8.83 6.07
N GLY A 163 -5.70 8.69 6.14
CA GLY A 163 -6.37 7.58 6.84
C GLY A 163 -5.97 6.22 6.26
N CYS A 164 -5.89 6.11 4.93
CA CYS A 164 -5.43 4.90 4.26
C CYS A 164 -4.04 4.49 4.74
N ASN A 165 -3.05 5.37 4.57
CA ASN A 165 -1.67 4.95 4.77
C ASN A 165 -1.28 4.86 6.25
N TRP A 166 -2.05 5.49 7.15
CA TRP A 166 -1.96 5.17 8.57
C TRP A 166 -2.24 3.68 8.81
N LEU A 167 -3.34 3.15 8.29
CA LEU A 167 -3.70 1.73 8.46
C LEU A 167 -2.76 0.78 7.71
N VAL A 168 -2.31 1.13 6.50
CA VAL A 168 -1.33 0.32 5.75
C VAL A 168 0.01 0.25 6.48
N CYS A 169 0.50 1.37 7.00
CA CYS A 169 1.75 1.38 7.76
C CYS A 169 1.61 0.62 9.08
N LEU A 170 0.44 0.68 9.75
CA LEU A 170 0.15 -0.15 10.92
C LEU A 170 0.09 -1.65 10.58
N ALA A 171 -0.43 -2.04 9.41
CA ALA A 171 -0.37 -3.44 8.98
C ALA A 171 1.08 -3.92 8.87
N VAL A 172 1.97 -3.13 8.24
CA VAL A 172 3.40 -3.45 8.16
C VAL A 172 4.06 -3.46 9.55
N TRP A 173 3.70 -2.51 10.42
CA TRP A 173 4.16 -2.46 11.81
C TRP A 173 3.78 -3.71 12.60
N LEU A 174 2.52 -4.16 12.50
CA LEU A 174 2.03 -5.39 13.12
C LEU A 174 2.68 -6.64 12.51
N ALA A 175 3.02 -6.62 11.23
CA ALA A 175 3.82 -7.69 10.62
C ALA A 175 5.22 -7.79 11.25
N PHE A 176 5.83 -6.67 11.67
CA PHE A 176 7.07 -6.73 12.45
C PHE A 176 6.86 -7.24 13.87
N ALA A 177 5.66 -7.12 14.44
CA ALA A 177 5.37 -7.60 15.79
C ALA A 177 5.48 -9.13 15.92
N SER A 178 5.19 -9.89 14.87
CA SER A 178 5.22 -11.37 14.92
C SER A 178 6.40 -11.97 14.16
N LYS A 179 6.97 -13.05 14.70
CA LYS A 179 7.96 -13.90 14.02
C LYS A 179 7.33 -15.02 13.19
N GLU A 180 6.07 -15.34 13.46
CA GLU A 180 5.35 -16.44 12.82
C GLU A 180 4.50 -15.96 11.65
N MET A 181 4.44 -16.75 10.58
CA MET A 181 3.68 -16.39 9.38
C MET A 181 2.20 -16.10 9.70
N GLY A 182 1.55 -16.93 10.51
CA GLY A 182 0.14 -16.74 10.88
C GLY A 182 -0.12 -15.41 11.59
N GLY A 183 0.74 -15.03 12.54
CA GLY A 183 0.64 -13.75 13.23
C GLY A 183 0.86 -12.55 12.31
N LYS A 184 1.79 -12.66 11.35
CA LYS A 184 2.01 -11.63 10.32
C LYS A 184 0.78 -11.45 9.42
N VAL A 185 0.19 -12.56 8.96
CA VAL A 185 -1.01 -12.55 8.13
C VAL A 185 -2.16 -11.86 8.85
N ILE A 186 -2.48 -12.28 10.07
CA ILE A 186 -3.58 -11.71 10.86
C ILE A 186 -3.32 -10.23 11.18
N GLY A 187 -2.09 -9.88 11.56
CA GLY A 187 -1.68 -8.50 11.86
C GLY A 187 -1.83 -7.55 10.66
N MET A 188 -1.61 -8.04 9.44
CA MET A 188 -1.84 -7.25 8.22
C MET A 188 -3.31 -7.23 7.78
N TRP A 189 -4.04 -8.33 7.99
CA TRP A 189 -5.37 -8.53 7.45
C TRP A 189 -6.35 -7.45 7.91
N PHE A 190 -6.49 -7.27 9.22
CA PHE A 190 -7.54 -6.40 9.78
C PHE A 190 -7.34 -4.92 9.44
N PRO A 191 -6.14 -4.32 9.56
CA PRO A 191 -5.96 -2.92 9.16
C PRO A 191 -6.19 -2.69 7.67
N VAL A 192 -5.79 -3.64 6.81
CA VAL A 192 -6.03 -3.55 5.36
C VAL A 192 -7.52 -3.65 5.04
N MET A 193 -8.21 -4.65 5.61
CA MET A 193 -9.65 -4.80 5.48
C MET A 193 -10.39 -3.54 5.95
N ALA A 194 -9.95 -2.93 7.06
CA ALA A 194 -10.58 -1.73 7.59
C ALA A 194 -10.49 -0.54 6.62
N PHE A 195 -9.32 -0.24 6.04
CA PHE A 195 -9.24 0.92 5.14
C PHE A 195 -10.06 0.72 3.86
N VAL A 196 -10.15 -0.52 3.36
CA VAL A 196 -10.95 -0.85 2.17
C VAL A 196 -12.44 -0.73 2.50
N ALA A 197 -12.89 -1.31 3.61
CA ALA A 197 -14.29 -1.24 4.04
C ALA A 197 -14.75 0.20 4.34
N ILE A 198 -13.87 1.04 4.88
CA ILE A 198 -14.14 2.47 5.13
C ILE A 198 -14.16 3.27 3.81
N GLY A 199 -13.45 2.81 2.77
CA GLY A 199 -13.36 3.52 1.50
C GLY A 199 -12.22 4.53 1.41
N PHE A 200 -11.14 4.33 2.17
CA PHE A 200 -9.97 5.19 2.07
C PHE A 200 -9.20 4.99 0.75
N GLN A 201 -8.47 6.02 0.31
CA GLN A 201 -7.75 6.01 -0.96
C GLN A 201 -6.28 5.59 -0.80
N HIS A 202 -5.88 4.53 -1.49
CA HIS A 202 -4.52 4.00 -1.51
C HIS A 202 -3.88 4.27 -2.87
N VAL A 203 -2.74 4.98 -2.91
CA VAL A 203 -2.13 5.44 -4.17
C VAL A 203 -1.82 4.27 -5.11
N VAL A 204 -1.26 3.17 -4.61
CA VAL A 204 -0.91 2.00 -5.43
C VAL A 204 -2.14 1.19 -5.85
N ALA A 205 -3.21 1.16 -5.04
CA ALA A 205 -4.46 0.53 -5.45
C ALA A 205 -5.14 1.35 -6.56
N ASN A 206 -5.04 2.67 -6.47
CA ASN A 206 -5.53 3.61 -7.48
C ASN A 206 -4.73 3.52 -8.80
N MET A 207 -3.44 3.12 -8.75
CA MET A 207 -2.63 2.81 -9.94
C MET A 207 -3.13 1.59 -10.74
N PHE A 208 -4.07 0.81 -10.20
CA PHE A 208 -4.73 -0.29 -10.91
C PHE A 208 -6.13 0.08 -11.37
N ILE A 209 -7.02 0.42 -10.42
CA ILE A 209 -8.46 0.54 -10.70
C ILE A 209 -8.80 1.70 -11.64
N ILE A 210 -8.09 2.83 -11.53
CA ILE A 210 -8.34 3.98 -12.39
C ILE A 210 -7.82 3.70 -13.81
N PRO A 211 -6.58 3.20 -14.00
CA PRO A 211 -6.14 2.74 -15.31
C PRO A 211 -7.00 1.64 -15.94
N ALA A 212 -7.56 0.71 -15.17
CA ALA A 212 -8.50 -0.28 -15.69
C ALA A 212 -9.75 0.38 -16.32
N ALA A 213 -10.31 1.41 -15.69
CA ALA A 213 -11.41 2.19 -16.26
C ALA A 213 -10.98 3.06 -17.46
N ILE A 214 -9.72 3.55 -17.47
CA ILE A 214 -9.15 4.27 -18.62
C ILE A 214 -9.02 3.34 -19.83
N PHE A 215 -8.51 2.12 -19.65
CA PHE A 215 -8.39 1.14 -20.75
C PHE A 215 -9.75 0.70 -21.28
N ALA A 216 -10.78 0.66 -20.44
CA ALA A 216 -12.16 0.45 -20.85
C ALA A 216 -12.83 1.69 -21.51
N GLY A 217 -12.10 2.80 -21.65
CA GLY A 217 -12.59 4.03 -22.30
C GLY A 217 -13.53 4.90 -21.45
N ALA A 218 -13.66 4.62 -20.15
CA ALA A 218 -14.59 5.32 -19.26
C ALA A 218 -13.98 6.55 -18.57
N LEU A 219 -12.65 6.64 -18.47
CA LEU A 219 -11.92 7.74 -17.85
C LEU A 219 -10.69 8.10 -18.68
N THR A 220 -10.08 9.24 -18.37
CA THR A 220 -8.84 9.70 -18.99
C THR A 220 -7.70 9.80 -17.97
N TRP A 221 -6.46 9.83 -18.46
CA TRP A 221 -5.29 10.12 -17.62
C TRP A 221 -5.35 11.52 -16.98
N ALA A 222 -6.05 12.47 -17.62
CA ALA A 222 -6.26 13.80 -17.07
C ALA A 222 -7.17 13.77 -15.82
N ASP A 223 -8.17 12.88 -15.80
CA ASP A 223 -9.02 12.66 -14.63
C ASP A 223 -8.23 12.03 -13.47
N TYR A 224 -7.22 11.22 -13.78
CA TYR A 224 -6.42 10.53 -12.77
C TYR A 224 -5.42 11.45 -12.07
N LEU A 225 -4.79 12.38 -12.78
CA LEU A 225 -3.65 13.14 -12.26
C LEU A 225 -3.96 13.90 -10.94
N PRO A 226 -5.08 14.63 -10.78
CA PRO A 226 -5.40 15.30 -9.52
C PRO A 226 -5.58 14.32 -8.36
N ASN A 227 -6.25 13.19 -8.61
CA ASN A 227 -6.41 12.12 -7.62
C ASN A 227 -5.06 11.55 -7.19
N PHE A 228 -4.19 11.23 -8.16
CA PHE A 228 -2.86 10.68 -7.89
C PHE A 228 -2.06 11.58 -6.95
N VAL A 229 -2.00 12.89 -7.24
CA VAL A 229 -1.24 13.85 -6.44
C VAL A 229 -1.82 13.96 -5.03
N ALA A 230 -3.14 14.13 -4.89
CA ALA A 230 -3.78 14.26 -3.59
C ALA A 230 -3.57 13.02 -2.72
N VAL A 231 -3.80 11.83 -3.27
CA VAL A 231 -3.68 10.56 -2.55
C VAL A 231 -2.22 10.23 -2.24
N PHE A 232 -1.28 10.53 -3.14
CA PHE A 232 0.15 10.35 -2.89
C PHE A 232 0.61 11.20 -1.69
N LEU A 233 0.25 12.48 -1.66
CA LEU A 233 0.59 13.39 -0.57
C LEU A 233 -0.07 12.97 0.74
N GLY A 234 -1.35 12.59 0.68
CA GLY A 234 -2.08 12.07 1.83
C GLY A 234 -1.42 10.81 2.40
N ASN A 235 -1.09 9.85 1.54
CA ASN A 235 -0.39 8.64 1.95
C ASN A 235 1.00 8.96 2.54
N ALA A 236 1.75 9.90 1.97
CA ALA A 236 3.04 10.32 2.52
C ALA A 236 2.90 10.87 3.95
N VAL A 237 1.90 11.72 4.20
CA VAL A 237 1.60 12.26 5.54
C VAL A 237 1.14 11.17 6.51
N GLY A 238 0.27 10.25 6.08
CA GLY A 238 -0.18 9.13 6.90
C GLY A 238 0.97 8.20 7.32
N GLY A 239 1.87 7.86 6.41
CA GLY A 239 3.01 6.99 6.70
C GLY A 239 4.10 7.69 7.51
N ALA A 240 4.56 8.85 7.05
CA ALA A 240 5.70 9.54 7.65
C ALA A 240 5.34 10.22 8.97
N GLY A 241 4.15 10.83 9.05
CA GLY A 241 3.67 11.54 10.22
C GLY A 241 3.06 10.61 11.27
N PHE A 242 1.95 9.94 10.94
CA PHE A 242 1.16 9.21 11.93
C PHE A 242 1.80 7.92 12.42
N VAL A 243 2.66 7.30 11.62
CA VAL A 243 3.39 6.10 12.05
C VAL A 243 4.87 6.39 12.25
N GLY A 244 5.57 6.86 11.22
CA GLY A 244 7.01 7.13 11.29
C GLY A 244 7.42 8.06 12.43
N LEU A 245 6.86 9.27 12.48
CA LEU A 245 7.21 10.29 13.46
C LEU A 245 6.68 9.98 14.86
N ILE A 246 5.40 9.62 14.98
CA ILE A 246 4.78 9.35 16.29
C ILE A 246 5.50 8.20 17.01
N TYR A 247 5.74 7.09 16.33
CA TYR A 247 6.38 5.94 16.96
C TYR A 247 7.89 6.17 17.19
N PHE A 248 8.55 6.95 16.34
CA PHE A 248 9.91 7.41 16.61
C PHE A 248 10.00 8.23 17.91
N LEU A 249 9.09 9.19 18.10
CA LEU A 249 9.07 10.04 19.30
C LEU A 249 8.75 9.24 20.56
N ALA A 250 7.80 8.30 20.47
CA ALA A 250 7.36 7.49 21.59
C ALA A 250 8.39 6.42 22.02
N TYR A 251 9.03 5.77 21.05
CA TYR A 251 9.87 4.59 21.32
C TYR A 251 11.36 4.78 21.07
N ARG A 252 11.80 6.01 20.75
CA ARG A 252 13.19 6.43 20.48
C ARG A 252 14.16 5.24 20.44
N PRO A 253 14.39 4.65 19.26
CA PRO A 253 15.28 3.52 19.12
C PRO A 253 16.62 3.89 19.75
N GLY A 254 16.99 3.18 20.82
CA GLY A 254 18.26 3.44 21.50
C GLY A 254 19.39 3.30 20.49
N THR A 255 20.36 4.21 20.51
CA THR A 255 21.63 4.07 19.79
C THR A 255 22.49 2.98 20.44
N GLU A 256 21.94 1.79 20.63
CA GLU A 256 22.73 0.66 21.11
C GLU A 256 23.51 0.12 19.93
N ALA A 257 24.82 0.38 19.97
CA ALA A 257 25.79 -0.21 19.06
C ALA A 257 25.61 -1.75 19.05
N PRO A 258 25.80 -2.42 17.90
CA PRO A 258 25.68 -3.86 17.82
C PRO A 258 26.60 -4.50 18.86
N GLN A 259 26.02 -5.23 19.81
CA GLN A 259 26.78 -6.04 20.74
C GLN A 259 27.49 -7.13 19.95
N VAL A 260 28.80 -6.96 19.76
CA VAL A 260 29.70 -7.99 19.28
C VAL A 260 29.65 -9.11 20.31
N GLN A 261 28.97 -10.20 20.00
CA GLN A 261 29.11 -11.45 20.74
C GLN A 261 30.57 -11.89 20.60
N ARG A 262 31.30 -11.90 21.72
CA ARG A 262 32.61 -12.54 21.85
C ARG A 262 32.45 -14.04 22.02
#